data_AF-A0A5M8AQR5-F1
#
_entry.id   AF-A0A5M8AQR5-F1
#
_cell.length_a   1.000
_cell.length_b   1.000
_cell.length_c   1.000
_cell.angle_alpha   90.00
_cell.angle_beta   90.00
_cell.angle_gamma   90.00
#
_symmetry.space_group_name_H-M   'P 1'
#
loop_
_entity.id
_entity.type
_entity.pdbx_description
1 polymer ?
#
loop_
_entity_poly.entity_id
_entity_poly.type
_entity_poly.pdbx_seq_one_letter_code
_entity_poly.pdbx_strand_id
1 'polypeptide(L)'
;MSAVGKDSFTLKDIEGTFGVSRGTVASLTRAGLLEPIKGSRGERQFSFQDVVLIRTADSLKKANVPPRRVTRALQRLKAWSQDRPLSGVRIAAVGNGVVVSEAHRQWEVETGQLVMELQPSRSQPGAVLSIQSARKADNRAENSADNCAGNRADNRADNRTDPTEHRAEEHTGHGPDAGTWFQLGCQLEAQDMRKAEQAYRRAIAIAPDYADPYLNLGCLLTEAGRVQEAESLYRDALTAIGDEPLLHFNLGVTLEDLERYEDALRSYHRCIDIAPDMADAHFNAARLHEQLGDAHRAIRHFNQYRKYCR
;
A
#
# COMPACT_ATOMS: atom_id res chain seq x y z
N MET A 1 1.93 -5.52 -47.88
CA MET A 1 2.68 -4.56 -47.03
C MET A 1 1.67 -3.75 -46.25
N SER A 2 1.50 -4.02 -44.95
CA SER A 2 0.78 -3.14 -44.01
C SER A 2 1.30 -3.41 -42.58
N ALA A 3 2.01 -2.41 -42.05
CA ALA A 3 2.30 -2.10 -40.65
C ALA A 3 2.56 -3.26 -39.64
N VAL A 4 3.81 -3.73 -39.56
CA VAL A 4 4.34 -4.35 -38.33
C VAL A 4 4.62 -3.21 -37.34
N GLY A 5 3.69 -2.98 -36.42
CA GLY A 5 3.84 -2.02 -35.33
C GLY A 5 5.04 -2.36 -34.43
N LYS A 6 5.69 -1.32 -33.91
CA LYS A 6 7.00 -1.29 -33.26
C LYS A 6 7.15 -2.05 -31.94
N ASP A 7 6.19 -2.88 -31.52
CA ASP A 7 6.13 -3.45 -30.16
C ASP A 7 6.13 -4.99 -30.15
N SER A 8 7.08 -5.61 -30.86
CA SER A 8 7.30 -7.06 -30.82
C SER A 8 8.42 -7.42 -29.84
N PHE A 9 8.17 -8.36 -28.93
CA PHE A 9 9.12 -8.80 -27.91
C PHE A 9 9.75 -10.14 -28.29
N THR A 10 11.05 -10.30 -28.08
CA THR A 10 11.72 -11.59 -28.26
C THR A 10 11.67 -12.43 -26.98
N LEU A 11 11.94 -13.73 -27.09
CA LEU A 11 12.16 -14.61 -25.93
C LEU A 11 13.22 -14.05 -24.97
N LYS A 12 14.28 -13.44 -25.51
CA LYS A 12 15.37 -12.85 -24.71
C LYS A 12 14.88 -11.63 -23.92
N ASP A 13 14.02 -10.81 -24.52
CA ASP A 13 13.41 -9.66 -23.83
C ASP A 13 12.44 -10.13 -22.74
N ILE A 14 11.67 -11.19 -23.01
CA ILE A 14 10.74 -11.79 -22.04
C ILE A 14 11.46 -12.27 -20.78
N GLU A 15 12.61 -12.91 -20.93
CA GLU A 15 13.41 -13.36 -19.79
C GLU A 15 14.15 -12.22 -19.09
N GLY A 16 14.88 -11.41 -19.86
CA GLY A 16 15.80 -10.41 -19.32
C GLY A 16 15.07 -9.20 -18.72
N THR A 17 14.00 -8.75 -19.37
CA THR A 17 13.27 -7.55 -18.97
C THR A 17 12.14 -7.86 -17.99
N PHE A 18 11.49 -9.01 -18.14
CA PHE A 18 10.29 -9.34 -17.36
C PHE A 18 10.50 -10.46 -16.35
N GLY A 19 11.68 -11.09 -16.31
CA GLY A 19 12.03 -12.09 -15.30
C GLY A 19 11.19 -13.37 -15.38
N VAL A 20 10.64 -13.69 -16.56
CA VAL A 20 9.78 -14.86 -16.77
C VAL A 20 10.59 -16.03 -17.32
N SER A 21 10.35 -17.25 -16.83
CA SER A 21 11.09 -18.44 -17.25
C SER A 21 10.72 -18.92 -18.67
N ARG A 22 11.70 -19.44 -19.45
CA ARG A 22 11.43 -20.12 -20.74
C ARG A 22 10.44 -21.26 -20.61
N GLY A 23 10.44 -21.94 -19.47
CA GLY A 23 9.52 -23.03 -19.17
C GLY A 23 8.06 -22.57 -19.19
N THR A 24 7.78 -21.38 -18.66
CA THR A 24 6.44 -20.78 -18.71
C THR A 24 6.04 -20.44 -20.13
N VAL A 25 6.92 -19.78 -20.91
CA VAL A 25 6.65 -19.44 -22.31
C VAL A 25 6.40 -20.70 -23.15
N ALA A 26 7.28 -21.70 -23.04
CA ALA A 26 7.14 -22.97 -23.77
C ALA A 26 5.90 -23.77 -23.38
N SER A 27 5.47 -23.69 -22.12
CA SER A 27 4.23 -24.31 -21.65
C SER A 27 3.00 -23.64 -22.25
N LEU A 28 2.99 -22.31 -22.36
CA LEU A 28 1.87 -21.55 -22.92
C LEU A 28 1.78 -21.68 -24.45
N THR A 29 2.92 -21.71 -25.15
CA THR A 29 2.95 -21.99 -26.60
C THR A 29 2.42 -23.40 -26.89
N ARG A 30 2.82 -24.43 -26.12
CA ARG A 30 2.27 -25.79 -26.27
C ARG A 30 0.78 -25.89 -25.98
N ALA A 31 0.27 -25.02 -25.11
CA ALA A 31 -1.16 -24.93 -24.80
C ALA A 31 -1.98 -24.13 -25.84
N GLY A 32 -1.36 -23.67 -26.93
CA GLY A 32 -2.01 -22.87 -27.97
C GLY A 32 -2.40 -21.45 -27.54
N LEU A 33 -1.92 -21.00 -26.37
CA LEU A 33 -2.26 -19.69 -25.83
C LEU A 33 -1.45 -18.56 -26.45
N LEU A 34 -0.24 -18.88 -26.93
CA LEU A 34 0.67 -17.94 -27.58
C LEU A 34 0.90 -18.41 -29.01
N GLU A 35 0.75 -17.51 -29.96
CA GLU A 35 1.03 -17.76 -31.38
C GLU A 35 2.19 -16.85 -31.81
N PRO A 36 3.44 -17.22 -31.44
CA PRO A 36 4.58 -16.37 -31.73
C PRO A 36 4.79 -16.26 -33.25
N ILE A 37 4.95 -15.04 -33.72
CA ILE A 37 5.26 -14.75 -35.11
C ILE A 37 6.75 -15.01 -35.33
N LYS A 38 7.11 -15.65 -36.44
CA LYS A 38 8.52 -15.81 -36.82
C LYS A 38 9.05 -14.50 -37.36
N GLY A 39 9.99 -13.90 -36.64
CA GLY A 39 10.72 -12.72 -37.09
C GLY A 39 11.67 -13.02 -38.24
N SER A 40 12.26 -11.97 -38.81
CA SER A 40 13.14 -12.01 -39.98
C SER A 40 14.41 -12.88 -39.81
N ARG A 41 14.80 -13.19 -38.58
CA ARG A 41 15.94 -14.07 -38.23
C ARG A 41 15.54 -15.45 -37.71
N GLY A 42 14.27 -15.84 -37.85
CA GLY A 42 13.74 -17.10 -37.31
C GLY A 42 13.48 -17.07 -35.79
N GLU A 43 13.67 -15.91 -35.16
CA GLU A 43 13.37 -15.68 -33.75
C GLU A 43 11.85 -15.63 -33.52
N ARG A 44 11.40 -16.16 -32.39
CA ARG A 44 9.99 -16.10 -31.99
C ARG A 44 9.70 -14.73 -31.39
N GLN A 45 8.82 -13.99 -32.02
CA GLN A 45 8.35 -12.68 -31.59
C GLN A 45 6.95 -12.79 -31.00
N PHE A 46 6.72 -12.05 -29.92
CA PHE A 46 5.51 -12.04 -29.12
C PHE A 46 4.91 -10.64 -29.16
N SER A 47 3.59 -10.56 -29.23
CA SER A 47 2.88 -9.29 -29.10
C SER A 47 2.93 -8.78 -27.65
N PHE A 48 2.56 -7.51 -27.44
CA PHE A 48 2.37 -6.99 -26.09
C PHE A 48 1.33 -7.80 -25.29
N GLN A 49 0.23 -8.22 -25.92
CA GLN A 49 -0.79 -9.05 -25.28
C GLN A 49 -0.23 -10.41 -24.85
N ASP A 50 0.63 -11.02 -25.66
CA ASP A 50 1.33 -12.25 -25.30
C ASP A 50 2.22 -12.05 -24.07
N VAL A 51 2.94 -10.92 -23.98
CA VAL A 51 3.79 -10.61 -22.82
C VAL A 51 2.95 -10.45 -21.55
N VAL A 52 1.80 -9.79 -21.63
CA VAL A 52 0.86 -9.67 -20.50
C VAL A 52 0.41 -11.07 -20.05
N LEU A 53 -0.06 -11.92 -20.96
CA LEU A 53 -0.48 -13.29 -20.65
C LEU A 53 0.65 -14.13 -20.04
N ILE A 54 1.88 -13.98 -20.55
CA ILE A 54 3.08 -14.65 -20.05
C ILE A 54 3.38 -14.23 -18.60
N ARG A 55 3.35 -12.93 -18.30
CA ARG A 55 3.59 -12.41 -16.94
C ARG A 55 2.50 -12.86 -15.97
N THR A 56 1.24 -12.81 -16.38
CA THR A 56 0.13 -13.28 -15.58
C THR A 56 0.29 -14.77 -15.26
N ALA A 57 0.61 -15.60 -16.27
CA ALA A 57 0.84 -17.02 -16.06
C ALA A 57 1.97 -17.30 -15.06
N ASP A 58 3.06 -16.55 -15.15
CA ASP A 58 4.23 -16.70 -14.29
C ASP A 58 3.91 -16.30 -12.84
N SER A 59 3.20 -15.18 -12.64
CA SER A 59 2.72 -14.75 -11.32
C SER A 59 1.77 -15.76 -10.69
N LEU A 60 0.82 -16.30 -11.46
CA LEU A 60 -0.13 -17.32 -10.98
C LEU A 60 0.60 -18.63 -10.60
N LYS A 61 1.61 -19.03 -11.36
CA LYS A 61 2.45 -20.19 -11.00
C LYS A 61 3.26 -19.95 -9.74
N LYS A 62 3.86 -18.77 -9.57
CA LYS A 62 4.58 -18.37 -8.35
C LYS A 62 3.67 -18.35 -7.12
N ALA A 63 2.38 -18.06 -7.31
CA ALA A 63 1.34 -18.17 -6.29
C ALA A 63 0.81 -19.61 -6.07
N ASN A 64 1.51 -20.63 -6.58
CA ASN A 64 1.14 -22.06 -6.47
C ASN A 64 -0.21 -22.46 -7.09
N VAL A 65 -0.74 -21.69 -8.04
CA VAL A 65 -1.97 -22.07 -8.76
C VAL A 65 -1.69 -23.26 -9.69
N PRO A 66 -2.53 -24.33 -9.69
CA PRO A 66 -2.30 -25.50 -10.53
C PRO A 66 -2.16 -25.17 -12.03
N PRO A 67 -1.16 -25.72 -12.76
CA PRO A 67 -0.89 -25.34 -14.16
C PRO A 67 -2.08 -25.48 -15.10
N ARG A 68 -2.91 -26.51 -14.90
CA ARG A 68 -4.12 -26.75 -15.71
C ARG A 68 -5.15 -25.62 -15.56
N ARG A 69 -5.29 -25.03 -14.37
CA ARG A 69 -6.19 -23.89 -14.10
C ARG A 69 -5.63 -22.60 -14.66
N VAL A 70 -4.33 -22.38 -14.51
CA VAL A 70 -3.65 -21.23 -15.14
C VAL A 70 -3.92 -21.24 -16.65
N THR A 71 -3.76 -22.38 -17.32
CA THR A 71 -4.05 -22.50 -18.75
C THR A 71 -5.52 -22.22 -19.09
N ARG A 72 -6.48 -22.80 -18.36
CA ARG A 72 -7.92 -22.57 -18.60
C ARG A 72 -8.35 -21.13 -18.36
N ALA A 73 -7.87 -20.51 -17.29
CA ALA A 73 -8.15 -19.11 -16.97
C ALA A 73 -7.62 -18.18 -18.07
N LEU A 74 -6.37 -18.39 -18.51
CA LEU A 74 -5.78 -17.58 -19.58
C LEU A 74 -6.48 -17.80 -20.93
N GLN A 75 -7.00 -19.00 -21.22
CA GLN A 75 -7.79 -19.26 -22.44
C GLN A 75 -9.08 -18.43 -22.45
N ARG A 76 -9.79 -18.39 -21.33
CA ARG A 76 -11.01 -17.58 -21.19
C ARG A 76 -10.71 -16.08 -21.22
N LEU A 77 -9.63 -15.65 -20.58
CA LEU A 77 -9.20 -14.25 -20.61
C LEU A 77 -8.81 -13.81 -22.03
N LYS A 78 -8.10 -14.65 -22.78
CA LYS A 78 -7.74 -14.40 -24.18
C LYS A 78 -8.99 -14.29 -25.07
N ALA A 79 -10.00 -15.14 -24.85
CA ALA A 79 -11.27 -15.06 -25.57
C ALA A 79 -12.05 -13.79 -25.25
N TRP A 80 -12.03 -13.34 -23.99
CA TRP A 80 -12.71 -12.11 -23.55
C TRP A 80 -12.02 -10.82 -24.05
N SER A 81 -10.69 -10.84 -24.18
CA SER A 81 -9.89 -9.67 -24.55
C SER A 81 -9.64 -9.49 -26.05
N GLN A 82 -10.28 -10.27 -26.93
CA GLN A 82 -10.05 -10.16 -28.39
C GLN A 82 -10.41 -8.77 -28.94
N ASP A 83 -11.44 -8.12 -28.40
CA ASP A 83 -11.92 -6.79 -28.86
C ASP A 83 -11.70 -5.68 -27.82
N ARG A 84 -10.97 -5.96 -26.73
CA ARG A 84 -10.82 -5.04 -25.59
C ARG A 84 -9.36 -4.91 -25.17
N PRO A 85 -8.84 -3.69 -24.98
CA PRO A 85 -7.48 -3.52 -24.48
C PRO A 85 -7.42 -3.98 -23.02
N LEU A 86 -6.38 -4.74 -22.67
CA LEU A 86 -6.12 -5.19 -21.29
C LEU A 86 -5.64 -4.05 -20.37
N SER A 87 -5.50 -2.83 -20.89
CA SER A 87 -5.15 -1.64 -20.12
C SER A 87 -6.27 -1.31 -19.13
N GLY A 88 -6.02 -1.48 -17.83
CA GLY A 88 -7.01 -1.24 -16.77
C GLY A 88 -7.59 -2.50 -16.12
N VAL A 89 -7.22 -3.68 -16.61
CA VAL A 89 -7.70 -4.96 -16.08
C VAL A 89 -6.66 -5.53 -15.11
N ARG A 90 -7.07 -5.81 -13.85
CA ARG A 90 -6.22 -6.49 -12.85
C ARG A 90 -6.55 -7.98 -12.82
N ILE A 91 -5.52 -8.82 -12.69
CA ILE A 91 -5.67 -10.27 -12.64
C ILE A 91 -4.96 -10.77 -11.39
N ALA A 92 -5.70 -11.44 -10.50
CA ALA A 92 -5.20 -11.93 -9.23
C ALA A 92 -5.51 -13.41 -9.02
N ALA A 93 -4.69 -14.09 -8.22
CA ALA A 93 -5.01 -15.40 -7.67
C ALA A 93 -5.76 -15.21 -6.35
N VAL A 94 -6.96 -15.78 -6.25
CA VAL A 94 -7.72 -15.81 -5.00
C VAL A 94 -7.99 -17.28 -4.66
N GLY A 95 -7.32 -17.78 -3.62
CA GLY A 95 -7.31 -19.20 -3.28
C GLY A 95 -6.80 -20.06 -4.44
N ASN A 96 -7.63 -20.97 -4.95
CA ASN A 96 -7.29 -21.81 -6.11
C ASN A 96 -7.88 -21.28 -7.44
N GLY A 97 -8.46 -20.08 -7.45
CA GLY A 97 -9.14 -19.46 -8.59
C GLY A 97 -8.37 -18.26 -9.16
N VAL A 98 -8.66 -17.92 -10.42
CA VAL A 98 -8.14 -16.71 -11.06
C VAL A 98 -9.30 -15.73 -11.18
N VAL A 99 -9.06 -14.50 -10.74
CA VAL A 99 -10.06 -13.45 -10.67
C VAL A 99 -9.59 -12.28 -11.50
N VAL A 100 -10.53 -11.71 -12.25
CA VAL A 100 -10.31 -10.50 -13.04
C VAL A 100 -11.12 -9.36 -12.43
N SER A 101 -10.47 -8.21 -12.26
CA SER A 101 -11.08 -7.00 -11.73
C SER A 101 -10.94 -5.86 -12.76
N GLU A 102 -12.06 -5.25 -13.12
CA GLU A 102 -12.17 -4.13 -14.06
C GLU A 102 -13.07 -3.06 -13.43
N ALA A 103 -12.53 -1.87 -13.16
CA ALA A 103 -13.22 -0.77 -12.46
C ALA A 103 -13.93 -1.23 -11.17
N HIS A 104 -15.23 -1.53 -11.23
CA HIS A 104 -16.09 -1.95 -10.11
C HIS A 104 -16.63 -3.38 -10.27
N ARG A 105 -16.12 -4.17 -11.22
CA ARG A 105 -16.58 -5.54 -11.48
C ARG A 105 -15.45 -6.52 -11.26
N GLN A 106 -15.72 -7.53 -10.44
CA GLN A 106 -14.83 -8.64 -10.21
C GLN A 106 -15.53 -9.95 -10.53
N TRP A 107 -14.88 -10.82 -11.29
CA TRP A 107 -15.43 -12.14 -11.61
C TRP A 107 -14.36 -13.22 -11.61
N GLU A 108 -14.77 -14.42 -11.24
CA GLU A 108 -13.91 -15.60 -11.37
C GLU A 108 -13.86 -16.01 -12.84
N VAL A 109 -12.66 -16.13 -13.37
CA VAL A 109 -12.43 -16.35 -14.80
C VAL A 109 -12.95 -17.72 -15.25
N GLU A 110 -12.95 -18.73 -14.37
CA GLU A 110 -13.40 -20.08 -14.76
C GLU A 110 -14.92 -20.27 -14.72
N THR A 111 -15.63 -19.68 -13.78
CA THR A 111 -17.08 -19.86 -13.69
C THR A 111 -17.84 -18.73 -14.36
N GLY A 112 -17.19 -17.58 -14.58
CA GLY A 112 -17.87 -16.34 -14.97
C GLY A 112 -18.74 -15.77 -13.84
N GLN A 113 -18.66 -16.37 -12.64
CA GLN A 113 -19.43 -15.92 -11.49
C GLN A 113 -18.88 -14.58 -11.02
N LEU A 114 -19.78 -13.62 -10.84
CA LEU A 114 -19.45 -12.36 -10.18
C LEU A 114 -19.00 -12.68 -8.75
N VAL A 115 -17.77 -12.29 -8.43
CA VAL A 115 -17.24 -12.43 -7.08
C VAL A 115 -17.76 -11.23 -6.31
N MET A 116 -18.78 -11.46 -5.50
CA MET A 116 -19.25 -10.47 -4.54
C MET A 116 -18.18 -10.32 -3.46
N GLU A 117 -17.70 -9.10 -3.24
CA GLU A 117 -16.88 -8.78 -2.06
C GLU A 117 -17.74 -8.92 -0.81
N LEU A 118 -17.68 -10.09 -0.17
CA LEU A 118 -18.31 -10.33 1.12
C LEU A 118 -17.42 -9.91 2.31
N GLN A 119 -16.25 -9.33 2.04
CA GLN A 119 -15.38 -8.58 2.96
C GLN A 119 -14.53 -7.61 2.12
N PRO A 120 -14.12 -6.44 2.66
CA PRO A 120 -13.35 -5.46 1.90
C PRO A 120 -11.99 -6.06 1.51
N SER A 121 -11.67 -5.99 0.23
CA SER A 121 -10.35 -6.33 -0.29
C SER A 121 -9.25 -5.56 0.45
N ARG A 122 -8.25 -6.29 0.96
CA ARG A 122 -6.90 -5.73 1.10
C ARG A 122 -6.36 -5.54 -0.32
N SER A 123 -6.61 -4.38 -0.91
CA SER A 123 -5.63 -3.55 -1.61
C SER A 123 -6.32 -2.41 -2.36
N GLN A 124 -6.25 -1.21 -1.80
CA GLN A 124 -6.37 0.00 -2.63
C GLN A 124 -4.99 0.35 -3.23
N PRO A 125 -4.92 0.74 -4.50
CA PRO A 125 -3.94 1.73 -4.95
C PRO A 125 -4.25 3.04 -4.23
N GLY A 126 -3.28 3.60 -3.49
CA GLY A 126 -3.53 4.70 -2.56
C GLY A 126 -3.78 4.25 -1.11
N ALA A 127 -3.45 3.00 -0.76
CA ALA A 127 -3.54 2.55 0.63
C ALA A 127 -2.68 3.42 1.55
N VAL A 128 -3.33 4.18 2.42
CA VAL A 128 -2.73 4.68 3.65
C VAL A 128 -2.31 3.47 4.48
N LEU A 129 -1.03 3.44 4.82
CA LEU A 129 -0.48 2.45 5.73
C LEU A 129 -1.10 2.64 7.12
N SER A 130 -2.06 1.80 7.49
CA SER A 130 -2.35 1.55 8.90
C SER A 130 -1.27 0.63 9.45
N ILE A 131 -0.38 1.18 10.29
CA ILE A 131 0.60 0.39 11.04
C ILE A 131 -0.15 -0.32 12.16
N GLN A 132 -0.58 -1.56 11.92
CA GLN A 132 -0.77 -2.50 13.01
C GLN A 132 0.62 -2.91 13.49
N SER A 133 1.04 -2.36 14.63
CA SER A 133 2.23 -2.81 15.33
C SER A 133 2.06 -4.29 15.70
N ALA A 134 2.86 -5.14 15.05
CA ALA A 134 3.00 -6.53 15.44
C ALA A 134 3.73 -6.59 16.80
N ARG A 135 2.98 -6.58 17.89
CA ARG A 135 3.49 -7.09 19.17
C ARG A 135 3.70 -8.59 19.03
N LYS A 136 4.96 -9.01 18.94
CA LYS A 136 5.32 -10.39 19.29
C LYS A 136 5.62 -10.44 20.77
N ALA A 137 4.70 -11.04 21.51
CA ALA A 137 4.93 -11.51 22.86
C ALA A 137 5.97 -12.65 22.82
N ASP A 138 6.95 -12.60 23.72
CA ASP A 138 7.57 -13.79 24.27
C ASP A 138 7.75 -13.52 25.78
N ASN A 139 6.73 -13.93 26.54
CA ASN A 139 6.79 -14.10 27.99
C ASN A 139 6.89 -15.61 28.29
N ARG A 140 8.08 -16.06 28.70
CA ARG A 140 8.35 -17.17 29.64
C ARG A 140 9.88 -17.21 29.81
N ALA A 141 10.46 -17.14 31.00
CA ALA A 141 10.03 -17.71 32.25
C ALA A 141 10.57 -16.94 33.46
N GLU A 142 9.73 -16.83 34.48
CA GLU A 142 10.15 -16.74 35.88
C GLU A 142 10.79 -18.07 36.29
N ASN A 143 11.97 -18.05 36.90
CA ASN A 143 12.10 -18.41 38.33
C ASN A 143 13.53 -18.40 38.86
N SER A 144 13.62 -17.82 40.06
CA SER A 144 14.44 -18.18 41.21
C SER A 144 15.97 -18.05 41.16
N ALA A 145 16.40 -17.04 41.92
CA ALA A 145 17.28 -17.14 43.09
C ALA A 145 18.80 -17.21 42.91
N ASP A 146 19.42 -16.52 43.87
CA ASP A 146 20.77 -16.68 44.41
C ASP A 146 21.95 -15.96 43.75
N ASN A 147 22.21 -14.79 44.35
CA ASN A 147 23.39 -14.52 45.20
C ASN A 147 24.59 -13.73 44.65
N CYS A 148 25.04 -12.88 45.58
CA CYS A 148 26.40 -12.37 45.78
C CYS A 148 26.90 -11.14 45.00
N ALA A 149 26.81 -10.02 45.73
CA ALA A 149 27.96 -9.27 46.27
C ALA A 149 28.74 -8.30 45.37
N GLY A 150 28.71 -7.04 45.80
CA GLY A 150 29.88 -6.15 45.85
C GLY A 150 30.02 -5.17 44.69
N ASN A 151 29.70 -3.89 44.89
CA ASN A 151 30.72 -2.97 45.42
C ASN A 151 30.19 -1.56 45.70
N ARG A 152 30.85 -0.95 46.67
CA ARG A 152 30.72 0.41 47.19
C ARG A 152 31.32 1.45 46.23
N ALA A 153 30.67 2.61 46.15
CA ALA A 153 31.27 3.94 46.12
C ALA A 153 30.11 4.92 46.38
N ASP A 154 29.95 5.44 47.61
CA ASP A 154 30.53 6.72 48.03
C ASP A 154 30.38 7.82 46.97
N ASN A 155 29.32 8.63 47.11
CA ASN A 155 29.52 10.07 47.14
C ASN A 155 28.34 10.79 47.80
N ARG A 156 28.70 11.41 48.92
CA ARG A 156 27.91 12.28 49.77
C ARG A 156 28.19 13.71 49.31
N ALA A 157 27.16 14.44 48.89
CA ALA A 157 27.22 15.89 48.81
C ALA A 157 25.90 16.44 49.35
N ASP A 158 26.01 17.02 50.54
CA ASP A 158 24.98 17.80 51.20
C ASP A 158 24.56 19.00 50.33
N ASN A 159 23.25 19.25 50.21
CA ASN A 159 22.75 20.60 50.39
C ASN A 159 21.30 20.59 50.87
N ARG A 160 21.08 21.21 52.04
CA ARG A 160 19.78 21.51 52.63
C ARG A 160 19.43 22.97 52.34
N THR A 161 18.29 23.21 51.71
CA THR A 161 17.44 24.40 51.94
C THR A 161 15.99 24.07 51.50
N ASP A 162 15.16 23.70 52.47
CA ASP A 162 13.78 24.13 52.81
C ASP A 162 12.71 24.47 51.74
N PRO A 163 11.41 24.46 52.10
CA PRO A 163 10.47 23.46 51.61
C PRO A 163 9.40 24.08 50.71
N THR A 164 9.08 23.40 49.62
CA THR A 164 7.78 23.59 48.95
C THR A 164 7.00 22.31 49.08
N GLU A 165 6.01 22.39 49.97
CA GLU A 165 4.85 21.53 49.96
C GLU A 165 4.24 21.54 48.54
N HIS A 166 4.45 20.47 47.79
CA HIS A 166 3.38 19.94 46.96
C HIS A 166 3.37 18.44 47.15
N ARG A 167 2.74 18.10 48.28
CA ARG A 167 1.98 16.88 48.53
C ARG A 167 1.77 16.08 47.25
N ALA A 168 2.28 14.86 47.26
CA ALA A 168 1.84 13.80 46.38
C ALA A 168 0.30 13.75 46.44
N GLU A 169 -0.33 14.21 45.37
CA GLU A 169 -1.73 13.95 45.11
C GLU A 169 -1.78 12.93 43.98
N GLU A 170 -1.88 11.66 44.38
CA GLU A 170 -2.48 10.60 43.59
C GLU A 170 -3.87 11.05 43.13
N HIS A 171 -3.95 11.72 41.98
CA HIS A 171 -5.22 11.92 41.28
C HIS A 171 -5.52 10.69 40.43
N THR A 172 -5.96 9.64 41.12
CA THR A 172 -6.75 8.54 40.54
C THR A 172 -8.11 9.11 40.09
N GLY A 173 -8.15 9.59 38.85
CA GLY A 173 -9.34 10.18 38.24
C GLY A 173 -9.13 10.65 36.79
N HIS A 174 -8.10 10.15 36.10
CA HIS A 174 -7.93 10.47 34.69
C HIS A 174 -8.88 9.59 33.86
N GLY A 175 -9.81 10.22 33.17
CA GLY A 175 -10.58 9.57 32.11
C GLY A 175 -9.66 8.93 31.06
N PRO A 176 -10.20 8.12 30.14
CA PRO A 176 -9.40 7.42 29.13
C PRO A 176 -8.43 8.39 28.43
N ASP A 177 -7.15 7.99 28.39
CA ASP A 177 -6.09 8.78 27.74
C ASP A 177 -6.24 8.77 26.21
N ALA A 178 -5.43 9.59 25.53
CA ALA A 178 -5.52 9.70 24.07
C ALA A 178 -5.30 8.35 23.36
N GLY A 179 -4.38 7.52 23.87
CA GLY A 179 -4.11 6.19 23.34
C GLY A 179 -5.31 5.24 23.47
N THR A 180 -6.02 5.29 24.61
CA THR A 180 -7.23 4.49 24.84
C THR A 180 -8.35 4.91 23.89
N TRP A 181 -8.55 6.21 23.68
CA TRP A 181 -9.52 6.71 22.70
C TRP A 181 -9.16 6.34 21.26
N PHE A 182 -7.87 6.41 20.90
CA PHE A 182 -7.40 5.96 19.58
C PHE A 182 -7.68 4.47 19.35
N GLN A 183 -7.34 3.60 20.32
CA GLN A 183 -7.61 2.17 20.23
C GLN A 183 -9.10 1.86 20.13
N LEU A 184 -9.94 2.59 20.88
CA LEU A 184 -11.39 2.48 20.77
C LEU A 184 -11.87 2.86 19.36
N GLY A 185 -11.32 3.94 18.78
CA GLY A 185 -11.59 4.32 17.40
C GLY A 185 -11.30 3.17 16.43
N CYS A 186 -10.11 2.58 16.50
CA CYS A 186 -9.69 1.48 15.63
C CYS A 186 -10.59 0.25 15.75
N GLN A 187 -11.08 -0.07 16.94
CA GLN A 187 -12.00 -1.19 17.14
C GLN A 187 -13.38 -0.95 16.52
N LEU A 188 -13.79 0.31 16.43
CA LEU A 188 -15.11 0.73 15.98
C LEU A 188 -15.18 1.03 14.48
N GLU A 189 -14.05 1.23 13.78
CA GLU A 189 -14.03 1.59 12.34
C GLU A 189 -14.94 0.69 11.50
N ALA A 190 -14.87 -0.63 11.69
CA ALA A 190 -15.67 -1.60 10.94
C ALA A 190 -17.11 -1.81 11.46
N GLN A 191 -17.42 -1.33 12.68
CA GLN A 191 -18.69 -1.60 13.36
C GLN A 191 -19.61 -0.37 13.36
N ASP A 192 -19.06 0.79 13.66
CA ASP A 192 -19.77 2.05 13.83
C ASP A 192 -18.83 3.22 13.52
N MET A 193 -18.81 3.59 12.24
CA MET A 193 -17.99 4.67 11.69
C MET A 193 -18.16 6.00 12.45
N ARG A 194 -19.38 6.29 12.94
CA ARG A 194 -19.66 7.53 13.67
C ARG A 194 -19.01 7.53 15.05
N LYS A 195 -19.05 6.40 15.76
CA LYS A 195 -18.38 6.30 17.06
C LYS A 195 -16.86 6.23 16.92
N ALA A 196 -16.36 5.61 15.86
CA ALA A 196 -14.93 5.63 15.53
C ALA A 196 -14.43 7.07 15.34
N GLU A 197 -15.15 7.87 14.54
CA GLU A 197 -14.86 9.30 14.37
C GLU A 197 -14.86 10.07 15.69
N GLN A 198 -15.88 9.87 16.55
CA GLN A 198 -15.94 10.52 17.85
C GLN A 198 -14.75 10.15 18.74
N ALA A 199 -14.35 8.88 18.74
CA ALA A 199 -13.21 8.41 19.50
C ALA A 199 -11.90 9.04 19.01
N TYR A 200 -11.68 9.13 17.70
CA TYR A 200 -10.49 9.81 17.16
C TYR A 200 -10.47 11.29 17.47
N ARG A 201 -11.58 12.01 17.30
CA ARG A 201 -11.67 13.42 17.71
C ARG A 201 -11.37 13.61 19.19
N ARG A 202 -11.78 12.66 20.04
CA ARG A 202 -11.49 12.71 21.47
C ARG A 202 -10.02 12.47 21.76
N ALA A 203 -9.37 11.54 21.07
CA ALA A 203 -7.92 11.32 21.15
C ALA A 203 -7.15 12.60 20.77
N ILE A 204 -7.52 13.23 19.65
CA ILE A 204 -6.95 14.49 19.16
C ILE A 204 -7.11 15.62 20.19
N ALA A 205 -8.31 15.75 20.77
CA ALA A 205 -8.58 16.80 21.76
C ALA A 205 -7.76 16.64 23.04
N ILE A 206 -7.34 15.42 23.38
CA ILE A 206 -6.51 15.12 24.56
C ILE A 206 -5.02 15.31 24.24
N ALA A 207 -4.57 14.86 23.06
CA ALA A 207 -3.19 14.97 22.61
C ALA A 207 -3.14 15.46 21.14
N PRO A 208 -3.09 16.78 20.91
CA PRO A 208 -3.04 17.36 19.56
C PRO A 208 -1.75 17.06 18.80
N ASP A 209 -0.69 16.66 19.51
CA ASP A 209 0.59 16.23 18.97
C ASP A 209 0.63 14.74 18.62
N TYR A 210 -0.47 14.00 18.84
CA TYR A 210 -0.55 12.58 18.53
C TYR A 210 -1.03 12.36 17.09
N ALA A 211 -0.14 11.92 16.19
CA ALA A 211 -0.40 11.81 14.75
C ALA A 211 -1.40 10.70 14.35
N ASP A 212 -1.37 9.52 14.99
CA ASP A 212 -2.15 8.36 14.53
C ASP A 212 -3.68 8.64 14.43
N PRO A 213 -4.33 9.30 15.41
CA PRO A 213 -5.73 9.69 15.30
C PRO A 213 -6.05 10.57 14.09
N TYR A 214 -5.16 11.51 13.71
CA TYR A 214 -5.36 12.34 12.53
C TYR A 214 -5.27 11.51 11.24
N LEU A 215 -4.29 10.60 11.16
CA LEU A 215 -4.12 9.69 10.02
C LEU A 215 -5.36 8.81 9.81
N ASN A 216 -5.86 8.17 10.86
CA ASN A 216 -7.03 7.29 10.75
C ASN A 216 -8.32 8.09 10.53
N LEU A 217 -8.54 9.18 11.26
CA LEU A 217 -9.73 10.01 11.08
C LEU A 217 -9.79 10.62 9.68
N GLY A 218 -8.67 11.08 9.14
CA GLY A 218 -8.63 11.62 7.78
C GLY A 218 -9.00 10.58 6.73
N CYS A 219 -8.52 9.34 6.85
CA CYS A 219 -8.94 8.23 5.99
C CYS A 219 -10.44 7.97 6.09
N LEU A 220 -10.95 7.88 7.32
CA LEU A 220 -12.36 7.66 7.61
C LEU A 220 -13.24 8.76 6.98
N LEU A 221 -12.81 10.03 7.07
CA LEU A 221 -13.52 11.16 6.46
C LEU A 221 -13.52 11.07 4.93
N THR A 222 -12.40 10.71 4.31
CA THR A 222 -12.31 10.50 2.85
C THR A 222 -13.23 9.36 2.39
N GLU A 223 -13.23 8.23 3.09
CA GLU A 223 -14.15 7.10 2.81
C GLU A 223 -15.63 7.49 2.96
N ALA A 224 -15.95 8.41 3.88
CA ALA A 224 -17.29 8.98 4.04
C ALA A 224 -17.63 10.05 2.98
N GLY A 225 -16.73 10.35 2.03
CA GLY A 225 -16.90 11.40 1.04
C GLY A 225 -16.74 12.83 1.58
N ARG A 226 -16.26 12.99 2.83
CA ARG A 226 -16.02 14.27 3.49
C ARG A 226 -14.58 14.75 3.25
N VAL A 227 -14.17 14.76 1.99
CA VAL A 227 -12.78 14.95 1.55
C VAL A 227 -12.22 16.32 1.95
N GLN A 228 -13.03 17.39 1.88
CA GLN A 228 -12.61 18.75 2.29
C GLN A 228 -12.34 18.85 3.79
N GLU A 229 -13.06 18.06 4.59
CA GLU A 229 -12.84 18.00 6.04
C GLU A 229 -11.57 17.23 6.37
N ALA A 230 -11.28 16.14 5.64
CA ALA A 230 -10.00 15.44 5.73
C ALA A 230 -8.83 16.36 5.40
N GLU A 231 -8.94 17.21 4.37
CA GLU A 231 -7.90 18.17 4.02
C GLU A 231 -7.62 19.14 5.19
N SER A 232 -8.70 19.71 5.75
CA SER A 232 -8.59 20.65 6.87
C SER A 232 -7.97 19.96 8.10
N LEU A 233 -8.40 18.74 8.40
CA LEU A 233 -7.86 17.93 9.48
C LEU A 233 -6.35 17.68 9.33
N TYR A 234 -5.87 17.30 8.14
CA TYR A 234 -4.45 17.07 7.91
C TYR A 234 -3.61 18.36 7.97
N ARG A 235 -4.15 19.49 7.52
CA ARG A 235 -3.47 20.79 7.67
C ARG A 235 -3.37 21.22 9.13
N ASP A 236 -4.42 21.00 9.91
CA ASP A 236 -4.43 21.27 11.35
C ASP A 236 -3.41 20.36 12.06
N ALA A 237 -3.35 19.07 11.69
CA ALA A 237 -2.38 18.11 12.20
C ALA A 237 -0.93 18.59 11.95
N LEU A 238 -0.62 19.00 10.72
CA LEU A 238 0.71 19.53 10.35
C LEU A 238 1.06 20.82 11.11
N THR A 239 0.06 21.62 11.47
CA THR A 239 0.27 22.83 12.28
C THR A 239 0.56 22.49 13.75
N ALA A 240 -0.09 21.46 14.29
CA ALA A 240 0.06 21.03 15.69
C ALA A 240 1.30 20.17 15.94
N ILE A 241 1.60 19.24 15.04
CA ILE A 241 2.63 18.20 15.19
C ILE A 241 3.95 18.63 14.52
N GLY A 242 3.86 19.39 13.44
CA GLY A 242 4.99 19.69 12.56
C GLY A 242 5.09 18.74 11.36
N ASP A 243 6.24 18.76 10.70
CA ASP A 243 6.49 18.03 9.45
C ASP A 243 6.58 16.51 9.65
N GLU A 244 5.44 15.84 9.55
CA GLU A 244 5.35 14.37 9.59
C GLU A 244 5.12 13.80 8.17
N PRO A 245 5.94 12.84 7.70
CA PRO A 245 5.88 12.33 6.32
C PRO A 245 4.51 11.77 5.94
N LEU A 246 3.90 10.97 6.82
CA LEU A 246 2.62 10.31 6.54
C LEU A 246 1.46 11.31 6.47
N LEU A 247 1.50 12.40 7.24
CA LEU A 247 0.50 13.47 7.14
C LEU A 247 0.61 14.18 5.78
N HIS A 248 1.83 14.47 5.31
CA HIS A 248 2.04 15.02 3.97
C HIS A 248 1.62 14.05 2.86
N PHE A 249 1.92 12.75 3.00
CA PHE A 249 1.48 11.74 2.04
C PHE A 249 -0.06 11.68 1.94
N ASN A 250 -0.75 11.58 3.08
CA ASN A 250 -2.22 11.50 3.10
C ASN A 250 -2.88 12.80 2.67
N LEU A 251 -2.30 13.96 3.00
CA LEU A 251 -2.75 15.24 2.46
C LEU A 251 -2.61 15.27 0.93
N GLY A 252 -1.51 14.74 0.39
CA GLY A 252 -1.31 14.59 -1.05
C GLY A 252 -2.41 13.77 -1.71
N VAL A 253 -2.73 12.58 -1.14
CA VAL A 253 -3.83 11.73 -1.62
C VAL A 253 -5.17 12.46 -1.58
N THR A 254 -5.46 13.13 -0.46
CA THR A 254 -6.71 13.91 -0.29
C THR A 254 -6.82 15.04 -1.32
N LEU A 255 -5.70 15.69 -1.65
CA LEU A 255 -5.66 16.74 -2.66
C LEU A 255 -5.84 16.20 -4.08
N GLU A 256 -5.39 14.97 -4.37
CA GLU A 256 -5.70 14.29 -5.63
C GLU A 256 -7.19 14.00 -5.78
N ASP A 257 -7.85 13.54 -4.71
CA ASP A 257 -9.31 13.30 -4.69
C ASP A 257 -10.11 14.60 -4.92
N LEU A 258 -9.52 15.75 -4.56
CA LEU A 258 -10.05 17.08 -4.83
C LEU A 258 -9.61 17.66 -6.20
N GLU A 259 -8.92 16.86 -7.03
CA GLU A 259 -8.37 17.23 -8.33
C GLU A 259 -7.36 18.41 -8.30
N ARG A 260 -6.73 18.67 -7.15
CA ARG A 260 -5.74 19.73 -6.93
C ARG A 260 -4.32 19.19 -7.09
N TYR A 261 -3.99 18.79 -8.31
CA TYR A 261 -2.79 18.00 -8.63
C TYR A 261 -1.47 18.71 -8.30
N GLU A 262 -1.35 20.01 -8.52
CA GLU A 262 -0.15 20.76 -8.17
C GLU A 262 0.07 20.86 -6.66
N ASP A 263 -1.01 20.92 -5.88
CA ASP A 263 -0.94 20.93 -4.42
C ASP A 263 -0.56 19.55 -3.90
N ALA A 264 -1.15 18.49 -4.47
CA ALA A 264 -0.81 17.10 -4.17
C ALA A 264 0.67 16.81 -4.43
N LEU A 265 1.22 17.26 -5.57
CA LEU A 265 2.66 17.13 -5.87
C LEU A 265 3.53 17.81 -4.80
N ARG A 266 3.15 19.00 -4.32
CA ARG A 266 3.92 19.68 -3.26
C ARG A 266 3.90 18.87 -1.96
N SER A 267 2.76 18.30 -1.59
CA SER A 267 2.65 17.41 -0.43
C SER A 267 3.47 16.14 -0.58
N TYR A 268 3.46 15.48 -1.75
CA TYR A 268 4.30 14.31 -2.00
C TYR A 268 5.80 14.64 -1.99
N HIS A 269 6.20 15.78 -2.55
CA HIS A 269 7.59 16.22 -2.47
C HIS A 269 8.00 16.50 -1.02
N ARG A 270 7.14 17.13 -0.21
CA ARG A 270 7.44 17.35 1.21
C ARG A 270 7.60 16.04 1.96
N CYS A 271 6.74 15.06 1.70
CA CYS A 271 6.89 13.71 2.22
C CYS A 271 8.24 13.08 1.83
N ILE A 272 8.63 13.17 0.55
CA ILE A 272 9.90 12.61 0.03
C ILE A 272 11.12 13.33 0.62
N ASP A 273 11.04 14.65 0.85
CA ASP A 273 12.13 15.42 1.44
C ASP A 273 12.44 14.94 2.87
N ILE A 274 11.40 14.53 3.62
CA ILE A 274 11.54 14.05 5.00
C ILE A 274 11.83 12.54 5.03
N ALA A 275 11.16 11.74 4.19
CA ALA A 275 11.31 10.30 4.07
C ALA A 275 11.61 9.88 2.62
N PRO A 276 12.88 9.97 2.17
CA PRO A 276 13.26 9.74 0.77
C PRO A 276 13.07 8.30 0.28
N ASP A 277 12.86 7.35 1.18
CA ASP A 277 12.63 5.94 0.90
C ASP A 277 11.14 5.56 0.87
N MET A 278 10.22 6.52 1.09
CA MET A 278 8.79 6.28 0.98
C MET A 278 8.39 6.03 -0.47
N ALA A 279 8.43 4.76 -0.86
CA ALA A 279 8.23 4.34 -2.24
C ALA A 279 6.86 4.79 -2.79
N ASP A 280 5.79 4.70 -1.99
CA ASP A 280 4.44 5.09 -2.42
C ASP A 280 4.33 6.57 -2.78
N ALA A 281 5.03 7.45 -2.06
CA ALA A 281 5.09 8.88 -2.40
C ALA A 281 5.80 9.11 -3.74
N HIS A 282 6.87 8.36 -4.02
CA HIS A 282 7.51 8.38 -5.35
C HIS A 282 6.58 7.84 -6.44
N PHE A 283 5.82 6.79 -6.19
CA PHE A 283 4.88 6.25 -7.17
C PHE A 283 3.77 7.23 -7.51
N ASN A 284 3.14 7.85 -6.50
CA ASN A 284 2.06 8.81 -6.72
C ASN A 284 2.57 10.07 -7.43
N ALA A 285 3.73 10.62 -7.02
CA ALA A 285 4.36 11.74 -7.71
C ALA A 285 4.70 11.41 -9.18
N ALA A 286 5.17 10.18 -9.46
CA ALA A 286 5.47 9.76 -10.83
C ALA A 286 4.22 9.74 -11.71
N ARG A 287 3.11 9.15 -11.22
CA ARG A 287 1.83 9.11 -11.92
C ARG A 287 1.30 10.53 -12.19
N LEU A 288 1.39 11.42 -11.20
CA LEU A 288 0.89 12.78 -11.35
C LEU A 288 1.73 13.60 -12.33
N HIS A 289 3.05 13.43 -12.34
CA HIS A 289 3.90 14.01 -13.37
C HIS A 289 3.60 13.48 -14.77
N GLU A 290 3.28 12.19 -14.92
CA GLU A 290 2.85 11.63 -16.21
C GLU A 290 1.54 12.24 -16.69
N GLN A 291 0.55 12.36 -15.80
CA GLN A 291 -0.75 12.99 -16.10
C GLN A 291 -0.61 14.47 -16.51
N LEU A 292 0.35 15.19 -15.91
CA LEU A 292 0.66 16.58 -16.24
C LEU A 292 1.63 16.73 -17.43
N GLY A 293 2.07 15.63 -18.04
CA GLY A 293 2.94 15.64 -19.23
C GLY A 293 4.44 15.82 -18.95
N ASP A 294 4.88 15.77 -17.69
CA ASP A 294 6.29 15.86 -17.31
C ASP A 294 6.94 14.46 -17.23
N ALA A 295 7.17 13.86 -18.40
CA ALA A 295 7.75 12.53 -18.52
C ALA A 295 9.14 12.41 -17.86
N HIS A 296 9.93 13.49 -17.86
CA HIS A 296 11.27 13.50 -17.27
C HIS A 296 11.24 13.35 -15.75
N ARG A 297 10.35 14.08 -15.06
CA ARG A 297 10.17 13.90 -13.61
C ARG A 297 9.51 12.55 -13.30
N ALA A 298 8.52 12.12 -14.07
CA ALA A 298 7.88 10.83 -13.89
C ALA A 298 8.89 9.66 -13.89
N ILE A 299 9.76 9.59 -14.90
CA ILE A 299 10.81 8.56 -14.99
C ILE A 299 11.75 8.57 -13.78
N ARG A 300 12.15 9.76 -13.30
CA ARG A 300 13.00 9.88 -12.10
C ARG A 300 12.32 9.29 -10.87
N HIS A 301 11.06 9.63 -10.64
CA HIS A 301 10.30 9.10 -9.50
C HIS A 301 10.03 7.59 -9.63
N PHE A 302 9.70 7.08 -10.82
CA PHE A 302 9.56 5.63 -11.02
C PHE A 302 10.85 4.86 -10.77
N ASN A 303 12.01 5.43 -11.09
CA ASN A 303 13.29 4.81 -10.77
C ASN A 303 13.53 4.75 -9.26
N GLN A 304 13.16 5.79 -8.50
CA GLN A 304 13.24 5.76 -7.03
C GLN A 304 12.25 4.76 -6.43
N TYR A 305 10.99 4.75 -6.89
CA TYR A 305 10.00 3.74 -6.48
C TYR A 305 10.54 2.31 -6.65
N ARG A 306 11.10 1.99 -7.83
CA ARG A 306 11.71 0.68 -8.11
C ARG A 306 12.93 0.36 -7.25
N LYS A 307 13.66 1.39 -6.79
CA LYS A 307 14.81 1.22 -5.90
C LYS A 307 14.34 0.86 -4.49
N TYR A 308 13.27 1.48 -4.00
CA TYR A 308 12.80 1.30 -2.63
C TYR A 308 11.79 0.15 -2.44
N CYS A 309 11.21 -0.40 -3.52
CA CYS A 309 10.35 -1.60 -3.47
C CYS A 309 11.07 -2.94 -3.65
N ARG A 310 12.41 -2.97 -3.64
CA ARG A 310 13.22 -4.18 -3.89
C ARG A 310 13.73 -4.84 -2.62
#